data_AF-A0A382RHB9-F1
#
_entry.id   AF-A0A382RHB9-F1
#
_cell.length_a   1.000
_cell.length_b   1.000
_cell.length_c   1.000
_cell.angle_alpha   90.00
_cell.angle_beta   90.00
_cell.angle_gamma   90.00
#
_symmetry.space_group_name_H-M   'P 1'
#
loop_
_entity.id
_entity.type
_entity.pdbx_description
1 polymer ?
#
loop_
_entity_poly.entity_id
_entity_poly.type
_entity_poly.pdbx_seq_one_letter_code
_entity_poly.pdbx_strand_id
1 'polypeptide(L)' 'VVADAACVVVARDSRRFTGNFCIDDLVLADAGVTDFSRYRVEPGEALWRDFFVPADTREVEPMTDAPSLGDR' A
#
# COMPACT_ATOMS: atom_id res chain seq x y z
N VAL A 1 6.77 -2.84 4.74
CA VAL A 1 5.88 -1.74 4.29
C VAL A 1 4.84 -1.39 5.35
N VAL A 2 3.89 -2.27 5.68
CA VAL A 2 2.79 -2.02 6.64
C VAL A 2 3.25 -1.45 7.99
N ALA A 3 4.35 -1.97 8.56
CA ALA A 3 4.88 -1.48 9.84
C ALA A 3 5.27 0.00 9.82
N ASP A 4 5.90 0.46 8.73
CA ASP A 4 6.30 1.86 8.59
C ASP A 4 5.07 2.76 8.40
N ALA A 5 4.08 2.31 7.62
CA ALA A 5 2.82 3.01 7.46
C ALA A 5 2.07 3.14 8.80
N ALA A 6 2.04 2.08 9.60
CA ALA A 6 1.46 2.11 10.93
C ALA A 6 2.18 3.12 11.84
N CYS A 7 3.52 3.15 11.83
CA CYS A 7 4.32 4.15 12.54
C CYS A 7 3.92 5.59 12.15
N VAL A 8 3.72 5.86 10.86
CA VAL A 8 3.24 7.17 10.38
C VAL A 8 1.84 7.47 10.93
N VAL A 9 0.91 6.52 10.86
CA VAL A 9 -0.46 6.71 11.35
C VAL A 9 -0.50 6.99 12.85
N VAL A 10 0.20 6.20 13.67
CA VAL A 10 0.18 6.35 15.14
C VAL A 10 0.90 7.62 15.62
N ALA A 11 1.78 8.20 14.80
CA ALA A 11 2.45 9.46 15.09
C ALA A 11 1.58 10.70 14.77
N ARG A 12 0.45 10.55 14.07
CA ARG A 12 -0.47 11.66 13.76
C ARG A 12 -1.31 12.04 14.99
N ASP A 13 -1.81 13.28 15.03
CA ASP A 13 -2.76 13.72 16.05
C ASP A 13 -4.06 12.90 15.95
N SER A 14 -4.28 12.03 16.94
CA SER A 14 -5.41 11.09 16.98
C SER A 14 -6.78 11.76 17.01
N ARG A 15 -6.86 13.03 17.45
CA ARG A 15 -8.12 13.79 17.44
C ARG A 15 -8.47 14.31 16.06
N ARG A 16 -7.49 14.43 15.17
CA ARG A 16 -7.65 14.91 13.79
C ARG A 16 -7.64 13.77 12.78
N PHE A 17 -6.86 12.72 13.04
CA PHE A 17 -6.67 11.60 12.13
C PHE A 17 -7.38 10.36 12.65
N THR A 18 -8.71 10.34 12.52
CA THR A 18 -9.57 9.25 12.97
C THR A 18 -10.65 8.96 11.91
N GLY A 19 -11.17 7.73 11.87
CA GLY A 19 -12.21 7.31 10.91
C GLY A 19 -11.73 7.07 9.48
N ASN A 20 -10.41 6.90 9.27
CA ASN A 20 -9.82 6.72 7.95
C ASN A 20 -9.59 5.23 7.63
N PHE A 21 -9.81 4.84 6.37
CA PHE A 21 -9.34 3.58 5.80
C PHE A 21 -8.00 3.84 5.11
N CYS A 22 -6.90 3.50 5.79
CA CYS A 22 -5.56 3.80 5.31
C CYS A 22 -5.01 2.67 4.42
N ILE A 23 -4.45 3.02 3.27
CA ILE A 23 -3.62 2.12 2.45
C ILE A 23 -2.16 2.45 2.72
N ASP A 24 -1.33 1.44 2.91
CA ASP A 24 0.03 1.59 3.43
C ASP A 24 0.94 2.40 2.49
N ASP A 25 0.91 2.12 1.19
CA ASP A 25 1.67 2.84 0.18
C ASP A 25 1.24 4.30 0.05
N LEU A 26 -0.06 4.60 0.09
CA LEU A 26 -0.60 5.96 0.07
C LEU A 26 -0.19 6.75 1.32
N VAL A 27 -0.28 6.14 2.51
CA VAL A 27 0.16 6.78 3.75
C VAL A 27 1.65 7.14 3.70
N LEU A 28 2.48 6.23 3.18
CA LEU A 28 3.93 6.45 3.07
C LEU A 28 4.26 7.48 1.98
N ALA A 29 3.55 7.46 0.86
CA ALA A 29 3.71 8.45 -0.21
C ALA A 29 3.35 9.86 0.29
N ASP A 30 2.25 10.01 1.04
CA ASP A 30 1.86 11.28 1.67
C ASP A 30 2.88 11.76 2.71
N ALA A 31 3.60 10.83 3.34
CA ALA A 31 4.71 11.13 4.26
C ALA A 31 6.03 11.43 3.53
N GLY A 32 6.04 11.44 2.20
CA GLY A 32 7.19 11.79 1.36
C GLY A 32 8.08 10.62 0.97
N VAL A 33 7.67 9.38 1.21
CA VAL A 33 8.38 8.20 0.68
C VAL A 33 8.18 8.13 -0.83
N THR A 34 9.28 8.12 -1.58
CA THR A 34 9.26 8.05 -3.05
C THR A 34 9.90 6.77 -3.60
N ASP A 35 10.70 6.07 -2.80
CA ASP A 35 11.36 4.83 -3.18
C ASP A 35 10.73 3.64 -2.43
N PHE A 36 9.87 2.90 -3.12
CA PHE A 36 9.20 1.71 -2.62
C PHE A 36 9.93 0.41 -2.97
N SER A 37 11.00 0.48 -3.78
CA SER A 37 11.75 -0.70 -4.22
C SER A 37 12.32 -1.49 -3.04
N ARG A 38 12.70 -0.79 -1.96
CA ARG A 38 13.19 -1.37 -0.69
C ARG A 38 12.19 -2.27 0.04
N TYR A 39 10.91 -2.19 -0.29
CA TYR A 39 9.86 -3.01 0.33
C TYR A 39 9.53 -4.27 -0.46
N ARG A 40 10.11 -4.43 -1.66
CA ARG A 40 9.91 -5.62 -2.49
C ARG A 40 10.58 -6.83 -1.86
N VAL A 41 9.87 -7.95 -1.87
CA VAL A 41 10.43 -9.25 -1.49
C VAL A 41 11.40 -9.73 -2.56
N GLU A 42 10.98 -9.68 -3.82
CA GLU A 42 11.81 -9.99 -5.00
C GLU A 42 11.80 -8.78 -5.96
N PRO A 43 12.96 -8.15 -6.21
CA PRO A 43 13.07 -7.04 -7.16
C PRO A 43 12.70 -7.46 -8.58
N GLY A 44 11.91 -6.64 -9.28
CA GLY A 44 11.54 -6.87 -10.68
C GLY A 44 10.29 -7.71 -10.92
N GLU A 45 9.79 -8.42 -9.91
CA GLU A 45 8.54 -9.17 -9.99
C GLU A 45 7.30 -8.25 -9.93
N ALA A 46 6.23 -8.66 -10.60
CA ALA A 46 4.96 -7.94 -10.59
C ALA A 46 4.32 -7.99 -9.19
N LEU A 47 3.82 -6.84 -8.71
CA LEU A 47 3.07 -6.79 -7.45
C LEU A 47 1.63 -7.18 -7.71
N TRP A 48 1.06 -8.00 -6.82
CA TRP A 48 -0.37 -8.28 -6.85
C TRP A 48 -1.12 -7.26 -6.02
N ARG A 49 -2.26 -6.80 -6.55
CA ARG A 49 -3.22 -6.01 -5.78
C ARG A 49 -3.79 -6.86 -4.65
N ASP A 50 -3.86 -6.29 -3.46
CA ASP A 50 -4.42 -6.98 -2.29
C ASP A 50 -5.95 -7.05 -2.36
N PHE A 51 -6.53 -7.96 -1.58
CA PHE A 51 -7.98 -8.15 -1.53
C PHE A 51 -8.69 -6.91 -0.98
N PHE A 52 -9.87 -6.64 -1.53
CA PHE A 52 -10.77 -5.56 -1.10
C PHE A 52 -10.25 -4.13 -1.32
N VAL A 53 -9.12 -3.95 -2.02
CA VAL A 53 -8.69 -2.63 -2.49
C VAL A 53 -9.47 -2.25 -3.76
N PRO A 54 -10.25 -1.14 -3.75
CA PRO A 54 -11.05 -0.72 -4.91
C PRO A 54 -10.19 -0.53 -6.17
N ALA A 55 -10.76 -0.86 -7.34
CA ALA A 55 -10.08 -0.78 -8.63
C ALA A 55 -9.53 0.64 -8.94
N ASP A 56 -10.25 1.66 -8.50
CA ASP A 56 -9.97 3.09 -8.69
C ASP A 56 -9.05 3.72 -7.62
N THR A 57 -8.52 2.91 -6.69
CA THR A 57 -7.49 3.37 -5.75
C THR A 57 -6.24 3.80 -6.51
N ARG A 58 -5.64 4.95 -6.15
CA ARG A 58 -4.39 5.43 -6.73
C ARG A 58 -3.29 4.39 -6.54
N GLU A 59 -2.61 4.03 -7.62
CA GLU A 59 -1.43 3.16 -7.57
C GLU A 59 -0.16 3.99 -7.33
N VAL A 60 0.64 3.61 -6.34
CA VAL A 60 1.99 4.18 -6.10
C VAL A 60 3.04 3.45 -6.93
N GLU A 61 2.90 2.13 -7.02
CA GLU A 61 3.70 1.24 -7.87
C GLU A 61 2.74 0.47 -8.80
N PRO A 62 3.17 0.10 -10.02
CA PRO A 62 2.35 -0.71 -10.91
C PRO A 62 1.99 -2.06 -10.29
N MET A 63 0.71 -2.42 -10.36
CA MET A 63 0.16 -3.66 -9.81
C MET A 63 -0.53 -4.47 -10.92
N THR A 64 -0.63 -5.78 -10.74
CA THR A 64 -1.54 -6.64 -11.50
C THR A 64 -2.58 -7.24 -10.57
N ASP A 65 -3.72 -7.63 -11.13
CA ASP A 65 -4.67 -8.45 -10.38
C ASP A 65 -4.04 -9.81 -10.09
N ALA A 66 -4.38 -10.37 -8.92
CA ALA A 66 -3.97 -11.71 -8.56
C ALA A 66 -4.52 -12.72 -9.59
N PRO A 67 -3.75 -13.75 -9.97
CA PRO A 67 -4.20 -14.75 -10.92
C PRO A 67 -5.52 -15.36 -10.46
N SER A 68 -6.44 -15.54 -11.41
CA SER A 68 -7.74 -16.12 -11.12
C SER A 68 -7.53 -17.55 -10.57
N LEU A 69 -8.30 -17.93 -9.54
CA LEU A 69 -8.18 -19.25 -8.89
C LEU A 69 -8.43 -20.43 -9.87
N GLY A 70 -8.86 -20.16 -11.11
CA GLY A 70 -9.20 -21.13 -12.14
C GLY A 70 -8.11 -21.43 -13.18
N ASP A 71 -6.94 -20.77 -13.15
CA ASP A 71 -5.89 -20.96 -14.17
C ASP A 71 -4.89 -22.10 -13.84
N ARG A 72 -5.39 -23.21 -13.27
CA ARG A 72 -4.62 -24.45 -13.06
C ARG A 72 -5.25 -25.64 -13.77
#